data_AF-A0A8T2NK78-F1
#
_entry.id   AF-A0A8T2NK78-F1
#
_cell.length_a   1.000
_cell.length_b   1.000
_cell.length_c   1.000
_cell.angle_alpha   90.00
_cell.angle_beta   90.00
_cell.angle_gamma   90.00
#
_symmetry.space_group_name_H-M   'P 1'
#
loop_
_entity.id
_entity.type
_entity.pdbx_description
1 polymer ?
#
loop_
_entity_poly.entity_id
_entity_poly.type
_entity_poly.pdbx_seq_one_letter_code
_entity_poly.pdbx_strand_id
1 'polypeptide(L)'
;EIFQSHIAHWWSPDGARLAYATINDTMVPRMEIPIFTGQPYPTGREYHYPKAGEENPVISLFVVNLNGPLHTIEMKRPEDQRIGEYYITMVKWATSTKLAVNWLNRPQNISVLTLCEVTTGVCTKKHEDESEGWLHRQNEAPLFSKDGHKLFFTRAI
;
A
#
# COMPACT_ATOMS: atom_id res chain seq x y z
N GLU A 1 0.53 10.75 3.71
CA GLU A 1 -0.59 11.09 2.78
C GLU A 1 -1.43 9.86 2.48
N ILE A 2 -0.86 8.83 1.84
CA ILE A 2 -1.59 7.63 1.46
C ILE A 2 -2.04 6.78 2.66
N PHE A 3 -1.13 6.17 3.43
CA PHE A 3 -1.53 5.28 4.55
C PHE A 3 -2.05 6.00 5.79
N GLN A 4 -1.91 7.33 5.87
CA GLN A 4 -2.20 8.13 7.07
C GLN A 4 -1.44 7.69 8.35
N SER A 5 -0.41 6.85 8.20
CA SER A 5 0.45 6.32 9.27
C SER A 5 1.88 6.19 8.76
N HIS A 6 2.85 6.21 9.69
CA HIS A 6 4.25 5.86 9.40
C HIS A 6 4.48 4.35 9.40
N ILE A 7 3.50 3.56 9.87
CA ILE A 7 3.55 2.10 9.90
C ILE A 7 3.09 1.57 8.55
N ALA A 8 3.97 0.87 7.85
CA ALA A 8 3.70 0.22 6.56
C ALA A 8 3.98 -1.29 6.63
N HIS A 9 3.64 -1.91 7.77
CA HIS A 9 3.72 -3.36 7.98
C HIS A 9 2.53 -3.85 8.82
N TRP A 10 2.15 -5.11 8.62
CA TRP A 10 0.95 -5.71 9.19
C TRP A 10 1.21 -7.17 9.56
N TRP A 11 1.05 -7.49 10.84
CA TRP A 11 1.18 -8.86 11.37
C TRP A 11 -0.02 -9.71 10.99
N SER A 12 0.22 -10.98 10.62
CA SER A 12 -0.86 -11.95 10.48
C SER A 12 -1.54 -12.19 11.83
N PRO A 13 -2.83 -12.58 11.85
CA PRO A 13 -3.56 -12.81 13.10
C PRO A 13 -2.93 -13.83 14.06
N ASP A 14 -2.16 -14.79 13.51
CA ASP A 14 -1.42 -15.80 14.27
C ASP A 14 0.05 -15.43 14.56
N GLY A 15 0.51 -14.28 14.07
CA GLY A 15 1.89 -13.81 14.23
C GLY A 15 2.94 -14.58 13.41
N ALA A 16 2.55 -15.55 12.58
CA ALA A 16 3.48 -16.37 11.80
C ALA A 16 4.06 -15.65 10.57
N ARG A 17 3.40 -14.58 10.11
CA ARG A 17 3.77 -13.85 8.89
C ARG A 17 3.73 -12.35 9.11
N LEU A 18 4.59 -11.64 8.38
CA LEU A 18 4.62 -10.19 8.36
C LEU A 18 4.43 -9.71 6.92
N ALA A 19 3.37 -8.95 6.67
CA ALA A 19 3.21 -8.18 5.44
C ALA A 19 3.92 -6.84 5.61
N TYR A 20 4.63 -6.35 4.60
CA TYR A 20 5.27 -5.04 4.64
C TYR A 20 5.36 -4.43 3.24
N ALA A 21 5.22 -3.11 3.16
CA ALA A 21 5.43 -2.37 1.94
C ALA A 21 6.90 -1.98 1.79
N THR A 22 7.42 -2.12 0.59
CA THR A 22 8.70 -1.51 0.18
C THR A 22 8.40 -0.30 -0.68
N ILE A 23 8.90 0.86 -0.28
CA ILE A 23 8.69 2.12 -0.98
C ILE A 23 10.04 2.54 -1.55
N ASN A 24 10.12 2.64 -2.88
CA ASN A 24 11.32 3.02 -3.60
C ASN A 24 11.20 4.46 -4.09
N ASP A 25 11.96 5.35 -3.45
CA ASP A 25 12.01 6.78 -3.76
C ASP A 25 13.18 7.17 -4.67
N THR A 26 13.91 6.20 -5.25
CA THR A 26 15.16 6.48 -6.00
C THR A 26 14.99 7.49 -7.13
N MET A 27 13.83 7.48 -7.79
CA MET A 27 13.49 8.39 -8.90
C MET A 27 12.70 9.63 -8.46
N VAL A 28 12.31 9.72 -7.19
CA VAL A 28 11.52 10.83 -6.67
C VAL A 28 12.44 12.05 -6.48
N PRO A 29 12.07 13.26 -6.94
CA PRO A 29 12.87 14.46 -6.72
C PRO A 29 13.14 14.76 -5.25
N ARG A 30 14.27 15.40 -4.96
CA ARG A 30 14.64 15.82 -3.62
C ARG A 30 14.24 17.27 -3.37
N MET A 31 13.69 17.51 -2.18
CA MET A 31 13.41 18.84 -1.65
C MET A 31 14.39 19.15 -0.52
N GLU A 32 14.95 20.36 -0.52
CA GLU A 32 15.82 20.84 0.53
C GLU A 32 15.03 21.55 1.63
N ILE A 33 15.30 21.18 2.88
CA ILE A 33 14.85 21.87 4.08
C ILE A 33 16.05 22.68 4.60
N PRO A 34 16.04 24.02 4.46
CA PRO A 34 17.12 24.84 4.97
C PRO A 34 17.10 24.83 6.50
N ILE A 35 18.28 24.69 7.10
CA ILE A 35 18.48 24.71 8.55
C ILE A 35 19.48 25.83 8.85
N PHE A 36 19.11 26.73 9.76
CA PHE A 36 19.92 27.91 10.11
C PHE A 36 20.46 27.87 11.55
N THR A 37 20.23 26.78 12.26
CA THR A 37 20.61 26.60 13.67
C THR A 37 21.52 25.39 13.82
N GLY A 38 22.21 25.28 14.96
CA GLY A 38 23.13 24.17 15.26
C GLY A 38 24.60 24.60 15.11
N GLN A 39 25.23 24.23 13.99
CA GLN A 39 26.65 24.50 13.76
C GLN A 39 26.88 25.91 13.18
N PRO A 40 28.09 26.51 13.32
CA PRO A 40 28.41 27.82 12.73
C PRO A 40 28.20 27.90 11.22
N TYR A 41 28.35 26.76 10.52
CA TYR A 41 28.00 26.58 9.12
C TYR A 41 26.95 25.46 9.04
N PRO A 42 25.66 25.78 9.22
CA PRO A 42 24.63 24.77 9.20
C PRO A 42 24.38 24.30 7.75
N THR A 43 24.07 23.01 7.60
CA THR A 43 23.70 22.40 6.32
C THR A 43 22.22 22.06 6.33
N GLY A 44 21.55 22.27 5.20
CA GLY A 44 20.17 21.82 4.99
C GLY A 44 20.05 20.30 5.03
N ARG A 45 18.80 19.82 5.07
CA ARG A 45 18.47 18.41 4.96
C ARG A 45 17.68 18.17 3.69
N GLU A 46 18.07 17.18 2.91
CA GLU A 46 17.29 16.72 1.75
C GLU A 46 16.35 15.57 2.11
N TYR A 47 15.20 15.51 1.46
CA TYR A 47 14.31 14.36 1.47
C TYR A 47 13.55 14.24 0.15
N HIS A 48 13.08 13.03 -0.17
CA HIS A 48 12.29 12.79 -1.38
C HIS A 48 10.87 13.37 -1.21
N TYR A 49 10.46 14.24 -2.14
CA TYR A 49 9.14 14.86 -2.12
C TYR A 49 8.63 15.08 -3.55
N PRO A 50 7.64 14.29 -4.01
CA PRO A 50 7.06 14.45 -5.34
C PRO A 50 6.12 15.66 -5.36
N LYS A 51 6.47 16.70 -6.10
CA LYS A 51 5.54 17.80 -6.41
C LYS A 51 4.51 17.35 -7.47
N ALA A 52 3.46 18.15 -7.67
CA ALA A 52 2.44 17.85 -8.66
C ALA A 52 3.07 17.61 -10.05
N GLY A 53 2.78 16.44 -10.63
CA GLY A 53 3.30 16.01 -11.94
C GLY A 53 4.63 15.24 -11.88
N GLU A 54 5.38 15.31 -10.77
CA GLU A 54 6.67 14.62 -10.62
C GLU A 54 6.51 13.12 -10.38
N GLU A 55 7.62 12.38 -10.58
CA GLU A 55 7.70 10.94 -10.35
C GLU A 55 7.33 10.56 -8.93
N ASN A 56 6.44 9.58 -8.82
CA ASN A 56 5.95 9.07 -7.54
C ASN A 56 6.82 7.92 -7.02
N PRO A 57 6.77 7.64 -5.70
CA PRO A 57 7.36 6.45 -5.13
C PRO A 57 6.81 5.18 -5.76
N VAL A 58 7.69 4.23 -6.11
CA VAL A 58 7.25 2.90 -6.55
C VAL A 58 7.05 2.03 -5.32
N ILE A 59 5.83 1.51 -5.15
CA ILE A 59 5.45 0.68 -4.00
C ILE A 59 5.17 -0.76 -4.41
N SER A 60 5.79 -1.70 -3.67
CA SER A 60 5.51 -3.14 -3.73
C SER A 60 5.14 -3.66 -2.35
N LEU A 61 4.33 -4.72 -2.31
CA LEU A 61 3.88 -5.35 -1.07
C LEU A 61 4.42 -6.77 -0.98
N PHE A 62 5.10 -7.06 0.11
CA PHE A 62 5.70 -8.37 0.36
C PHE A 62 5.13 -9.00 1.62
N VAL A 63 5.14 -10.33 1.66
CA VAL A 63 4.85 -11.10 2.87
C VAL A 63 6.01 -12.05 3.13
N VAL A 64 6.56 -11.98 4.34
CA VAL A 64 7.58 -12.91 4.81
C VAL A 64 7.00 -13.88 5.83
N ASN A 65 7.36 -15.16 5.71
CA ASN A 65 7.09 -16.16 6.74
C ASN A 65 8.18 -16.11 7.81
N LEU A 66 7.79 -16.02 9.08
CA LEU A 66 8.69 -15.92 10.23
C LEU A 66 9.00 -17.30 10.85
N ASN A 67 8.20 -18.31 10.51
CA ASN A 67 8.40 -19.67 10.98
C ASN A 67 9.28 -20.45 9.99
N GLY A 68 10.52 -20.70 10.38
CA GLY A 68 11.49 -21.46 9.58
C GLY A 68 12.28 -20.57 8.62
N PRO A 69 12.63 -21.07 7.41
CA PRO A 69 13.35 -20.28 6.42
C PRO A 69 12.55 -19.04 6.01
N LEU A 70 13.21 -17.89 6.02
CA LEU A 70 12.64 -16.61 5.57
C LEU A 70 12.38 -16.69 4.06
N HIS A 71 11.13 -16.97 3.70
CA HIS A 71 10.66 -16.91 2.33
C HIS A 71 9.74 -15.70 2.17
N THR A 72 10.11 -14.83 1.23
CA THR A 72 9.40 -13.59 0.94
C THR A 72 8.70 -13.71 -0.40
N ILE A 73 7.40 -13.39 -0.42
CA ILE A 73 6.56 -13.45 -1.62
C ILE A 73 5.98 -12.06 -1.88
N GLU A 74 6.08 -11.60 -3.12
CA GLU A 74 5.42 -10.36 -3.58
C GLU A 74 3.94 -10.60 -3.86
N MET A 75 3.09 -9.70 -3.36
CA MET A 75 1.65 -9.70 -3.68
C MET A 75 1.46 -9.00 -5.03
N LYS A 76 1.02 -9.75 -6.04
CA LYS A 76 0.91 -9.23 -7.41
C LYS A 76 -0.18 -8.17 -7.52
N ARG A 77 0.16 -7.02 -8.12
CA ARG A 77 -0.83 -6.00 -8.47
C ARG A 77 -1.89 -6.53 -9.45
N PRO A 78 -3.08 -5.91 -9.54
CA PRO A 78 -4.07 -6.24 -10.56
C PRO A 78 -3.50 -6.08 -11.98
N GLU A 79 -3.94 -6.95 -12.90
CA GLU A 79 -3.54 -6.89 -14.32
C GLU A 79 -4.28 -5.80 -15.12
N ASP A 80 -5.20 -5.07 -14.48
CA ASP A 80 -5.94 -3.98 -15.12
C ASP A 80 -5.00 -2.83 -15.52
N GLN A 81 -4.87 -2.61 -16.83
CA GLN A 81 -3.99 -1.58 -17.39
C GLN A 81 -4.37 -0.16 -16.94
N ARG A 82 -5.64 0.08 -16.59
CA ARG A 82 -6.11 1.39 -16.10
C ARG A 82 -5.53 1.75 -14.73
N ILE A 83 -5.04 0.75 -13.98
CA ILE A 83 -4.36 0.99 -12.71
C ILE A 83 -3.01 1.67 -12.92
N GLY A 84 -2.29 1.36 -14.01
CA GLY A 84 -1.06 2.07 -14.40
C GLY A 84 -0.06 2.26 -13.25
N GLU A 85 0.31 3.52 -13.00
CA GLU A 85 0.94 3.95 -11.75
C GLU A 85 -0.09 3.99 -10.61
N TYR A 86 0.28 3.44 -9.46
CA TYR A 86 -0.68 3.18 -8.39
C TYR A 86 -0.13 3.47 -7.00
N TYR A 87 -1.05 3.58 -6.07
CA TYR A 87 -0.84 3.57 -4.63
C TYR A 87 -1.45 2.31 -4.03
N ILE A 88 -0.85 1.83 -2.94
CA ILE A 88 -1.51 0.90 -2.02
C ILE A 88 -2.06 1.74 -0.88
N THR A 89 -3.37 1.78 -0.73
CA THR A 89 -4.06 2.66 0.23
C THR A 89 -4.45 1.92 1.51
N MET A 90 -4.71 0.62 1.42
CA MET A 90 -5.14 -0.20 2.55
C MET A 90 -4.60 -1.62 2.40
N VAL A 91 -4.08 -2.17 3.49
CA VAL A 91 -3.69 -3.56 3.62
C VAL A 91 -4.27 -4.10 4.92
N LYS A 92 -4.96 -5.24 4.86
CA LYS A 92 -5.55 -5.89 6.03
C LYS A 92 -5.61 -7.40 5.87
N TRP A 93 -5.22 -8.12 6.91
CA TRP A 93 -5.39 -9.57 6.94
C TRP A 93 -6.87 -9.95 7.03
N ALA A 94 -7.32 -10.81 6.12
CA ALA A 94 -8.64 -11.43 6.15
C ALA A 94 -8.62 -12.74 6.96
N THR A 95 -7.55 -13.51 6.79
CA THR A 95 -7.22 -14.73 7.55
C THR A 95 -5.70 -14.78 7.75
N SER A 96 -5.15 -15.81 8.38
CA SER A 96 -3.69 -16.01 8.45
C SER A 96 -3.00 -16.26 7.09
N THR A 97 -3.76 -16.58 6.04
CA THR A 97 -3.23 -16.88 4.70
C THR A 97 -3.72 -15.92 3.62
N LYS A 98 -4.72 -15.09 3.92
CA LYS A 98 -5.32 -14.17 2.94
C LYS A 98 -5.16 -12.73 3.38
N LEU A 99 -4.66 -11.91 2.46
CA LEU A 99 -4.41 -10.49 2.65
C LEU A 99 -5.30 -9.68 1.71
N ALA A 100 -6.09 -8.77 2.25
CA ALA A 100 -6.85 -7.81 1.47
C ALA A 100 -6.00 -6.58 1.17
N VAL A 101 -5.98 -6.16 -0.09
CA VAL A 101 -5.18 -5.03 -0.57
C VAL A 101 -6.04 -4.13 -1.45
N ASN A 102 -6.08 -2.84 -1.14
CA ASN A 102 -6.74 -1.83 -1.95
C ASN A 102 -5.70 -1.08 -2.78
N TRP A 103 -5.86 -1.16 -4.10
CA TRP A 103 -5.04 -0.49 -5.10
C TRP A 103 -5.81 0.72 -5.61
N LEU A 104 -5.15 1.86 -5.73
CA LEU A 104 -5.72 3.10 -6.25
C LEU A 104 -4.80 3.64 -7.33
N ASN A 105 -5.33 3.99 -8.51
CA ASN A 105 -4.50 4.56 -9.56
C ASN A 105 -4.03 5.99 -9.23
N ARG A 106 -3.01 6.50 -9.93
CA ARG A 106 -2.43 7.83 -9.70
C ARG A 106 -3.44 8.99 -9.83
N PRO A 107 -4.38 8.99 -10.81
CA PRO A 107 -5.48 9.96 -10.86
C PRO A 107 -6.50 9.84 -9.73
N GLN A 108 -6.47 8.75 -8.95
CA GLN A 108 -7.35 8.44 -7.82
C GLN A 108 -8.83 8.28 -8.20
N ASN A 109 -9.12 7.86 -9.43
CA ASN A 109 -10.48 7.67 -9.92
C ASN A 109 -10.86 6.20 -10.13
N ILE A 110 -9.90 5.27 -10.03
CA ILE A 110 -10.14 3.82 -10.10
C ILE A 110 -9.52 3.14 -8.88
N SER A 111 -10.35 2.43 -8.12
CA SER A 111 -9.92 1.60 -6.99
C SER A 111 -10.25 0.14 -7.24
N VAL A 112 -9.30 -0.74 -6.94
CA VAL A 112 -9.49 -2.18 -7.00
C VAL A 112 -9.19 -2.78 -5.64
N LEU A 113 -10.18 -3.46 -5.05
CA LEU A 113 -9.99 -4.29 -3.86
C LEU A 113 -9.66 -5.71 -4.29
N THR A 114 -8.54 -6.24 -3.79
CA THR A 114 -8.10 -7.61 -4.04
C THR A 114 -7.97 -8.41 -2.76
N LEU A 115 -8.07 -9.72 -2.90
CA LEU A 115 -7.72 -10.69 -1.87
C LEU A 115 -6.60 -11.58 -2.38
N CYS A 116 -5.45 -11.49 -1.74
CA CYS A 116 -4.20 -12.15 -2.08
C CYS A 116 -3.95 -13.37 -1.22
N GLU A 117 -3.57 -14.47 -1.85
CA GLU A 117 -3.13 -15.68 -1.16
C GLU A 117 -1.63 -15.60 -0.89
N VAL A 118 -1.24 -15.45 0.38
CA VAL A 118 0.14 -15.09 0.75
C VAL A 118 1.15 -16.21 0.52
N THR A 119 0.69 -17.44 0.28
CA THR A 119 1.53 -18.59 -0.07
C THR A 119 1.93 -18.61 -1.55
N THR A 120 1.20 -17.92 -2.41
CA THR A 120 1.43 -17.91 -3.87
C THR A 120 1.68 -16.52 -4.44
N GLY A 121 1.28 -15.46 -3.71
CA GLY A 121 1.33 -14.08 -4.18
C GLY A 121 0.23 -13.72 -5.19
N VAL A 122 -0.67 -14.66 -5.50
CA VAL A 122 -1.77 -14.44 -6.44
C VAL A 122 -2.87 -13.63 -5.76
N CYS A 123 -3.21 -12.49 -6.37
CA CYS A 123 -4.26 -11.60 -5.93
C CYS A 123 -5.49 -11.73 -6.83
N THR A 124 -6.66 -11.95 -6.20
CA THR A 124 -7.94 -12.04 -6.90
C THR A 124 -8.75 -10.77 -6.69
N LYS A 125 -9.23 -10.16 -7.78
CA LYS A 125 -10.14 -9.00 -7.69
C LYS A 125 -11.43 -9.39 -6.97
N LYS A 126 -11.85 -8.57 -6.00
CA LYS A 126 -13.10 -8.76 -5.24
C LYS A 126 -14.10 -7.65 -5.52
N HIS A 127 -13.62 -6.43 -5.68
CA HIS A 127 -14.46 -5.27 -5.94
C HIS A 127 -13.67 -4.22 -6.72
N GLU A 128 -14.37 -3.37 -7.44
CA GLU A 128 -13.82 -2.25 -8.20
C GLU A 128 -14.77 -1.06 -8.10
N ASP A 129 -14.20 0.13 -7.89
CA ASP A 129 -14.92 1.40 -7.89
C ASP A 129 -14.30 2.35 -8.93
N GLU A 130 -15.15 3.11 -9.59
CA GLU A 130 -14.76 4.13 -10.56
C GLU A 130 -15.57 5.42 -10.31
N SER A 131 -14.96 6.58 -10.52
CA SER A 131 -15.58 7.90 -10.36
C SER A 131 -15.18 8.83 -11.49
N GLU A 132 -16.07 9.74 -11.90
CA GLU A 132 -15.73 10.81 -12.85
C GLU A 132 -14.78 11.85 -12.24
N GLY A 133 -14.82 12.00 -10.91
CA GLY A 133 -13.94 12.88 -10.16
C GLY A 133 -12.80 12.09 -9.52
N TRP A 134 -12.85 11.98 -8.19
CA TRP A 134 -11.90 11.17 -7.42
C TRP A 134 -12.64 10.33 -6.38
N LEU A 135 -12.01 9.23 -5.97
CA LEU A 135 -12.54 8.32 -4.97
C LEU A 135 -12.13 8.76 -3.56
N HIS A 136 -13.10 8.83 -2.66
CA HIS A 136 -12.87 9.23 -1.28
C HIS A 136 -12.65 8.02 -0.36
N ARG A 137 -12.00 8.25 0.80
CA ARG A 137 -11.88 7.28 1.92
C ARG A 137 -11.28 5.92 1.54
N GLN A 138 -10.23 5.93 0.72
CA GLN A 138 -9.60 4.71 0.18
C GLN A 138 -8.80 3.90 1.20
N ASN A 139 -8.68 4.37 2.44
CA ASN A 139 -8.06 3.66 3.57
C ASN A 139 -9.05 2.79 4.36
N GLU A 140 -10.36 2.85 4.07
CA GLU A 140 -11.37 2.12 4.81
C GLU A 140 -11.15 0.60 4.72
N ALA A 141 -10.89 0.00 5.88
CA ALA A 141 -10.55 -1.41 5.93
C ALA A 141 -11.82 -2.28 6.06
N PRO A 142 -12.01 -3.28 5.17
CA PRO A 142 -13.14 -4.20 5.25
C PRO A 142 -13.15 -4.96 6.58
N LEU A 143 -14.36 -5.30 7.06
CA LEU A 143 -14.58 -6.25 8.13
C LEU A 143 -14.78 -7.64 7.53
N PHE A 144 -13.98 -8.60 7.94
CA PHE A 144 -14.08 -9.99 7.48
C PHE A 144 -14.83 -10.84 8.51
N SER A 145 -15.62 -11.79 8.03
CA SER A 145 -16.08 -12.91 8.87
C SER A 145 -14.89 -13.76 9.32
N LYS A 146 -15.04 -14.50 10.42
CA LYS A 146 -13.95 -15.33 10.97
C LYS A 146 -13.41 -16.37 9.99
N ASP A 147 -14.25 -16.84 9.08
CA ASP A 147 -13.90 -17.78 8.00
C ASP A 147 -13.28 -17.09 6.77
N GLY A 148 -13.27 -15.75 6.72
CA GLY A 148 -12.77 -14.96 5.61
C GLY A 148 -13.61 -15.04 4.32
N HIS A 149 -14.82 -15.63 4.37
CA HIS A 149 -15.67 -15.81 3.20
C HIS A 149 -16.57 -14.61 2.90
N LYS A 150 -16.99 -13.89 3.93
CA LYS A 150 -17.81 -12.68 3.81
C LYS A 150 -16.98 -11.49 4.21
N LEU A 151 -17.20 -10.37 3.51
CA LEU A 151 -16.59 -9.10 3.83
C LEU A 151 -17.63 -7.99 3.78
N PHE A 152 -17.56 -7.08 4.74
CA PHE A 152 -18.38 -5.89 4.82
C PHE A 152 -17.46 -4.68 4.69
N PHE A 153 -17.80 -3.75 3.83
CA PHE A 153 -17.00 -2.55 3.63
C PHE A 153 -17.90 -1.42 3.20
N THR A 154 -17.46 -0.22 3.53
CA THR A 154 -18.09 1.03 3.12
C THR A 154 -17.30 1.60 1.95
N ARG A 155 -18.01 2.25 1.03
CA ARG A 155 -17.41 3.01 -0.06
C ARG A 155 -18.06 4.39 -0.08
N ALA A 156 -17.22 5.40 -0.12
CA ALA A 156 -17.63 6.76 -0.44
C ALA A 156 -17.37 6.93 -1.93
N ILE A 157 -18.41 6.67 -2.73
CA ILE A 157 -18.47 7.06 -4.14
C ILE A 157 -18.83 8.54 -4.19
#